data_AF-A0A2U9R531-F1
#
_entry.id   AF-A0A2U9R531-F1
#
_cell.length_a   1.000
_cell.length_b   1.000
_cell.length_c   1.000
_cell.angle_alpha   90.00
_cell.angle_beta   90.00
_cell.angle_gamma   90.00
#
_symmetry.space_group_name_H-M   'P 1'
#
loop_
_entity.id
_entity.type
_entity.pdbx_description
1 polymer ?
#
loop_
_entity_poly.entity_id
_entity_poly.type
_entity_poly.pdbx_seq_one_letter_code
_entity_poly.pdbx_strand_id
1 'polypeptide(L)'
;MSSNSDQRSSSKSKLNSRTATTTSISQSLTGLKRLASGAQFYWYLTLLSTLYSSILCILNSFIRGSNNEVTIGYYSMALSSILTTYLIIMRQTYKYKPLSVLIGQIWHLFQHLSTPNQSNRENQPTQGDTSSDSGTSAGTGVERHSQLNPKYSNNILRDENAQYLLFAFAHWLFASPSFGAINSSVLYSFTIYAFFHACHYTYTNIIPLVPNISKERKAQWTQVLQYIFRLNHERSRMVAANSEIFLVTYYITPLIKIVLRLISGRFWSAARGETTQFWFDFKSVILFFVTIIFLRARFLIDKYTRTQVQGYDANLLRVVASPMFPAPLRNTVLNFRQFWLSLAKMVSVI
;
A
#
# COMPACT_ATOMS: atom_id res chain seq x y z
N MET A 1 -35.63 66.78 -10.02
CA MET A 1 -35.85 65.60 -9.16
C MET A 1 -35.38 64.34 -9.91
N SER A 2 -34.09 63.97 -9.86
CA SER A 2 -33.61 62.73 -10.52
C SER A 2 -32.21 62.28 -10.03
N SER A 3 -31.95 62.19 -8.72
CA SER A 3 -30.66 61.65 -8.24
C SER A 3 -30.75 60.67 -7.05
N ASN A 4 -31.95 60.23 -6.66
CA ASN A 4 -32.14 59.39 -5.46
C ASN A 4 -32.46 57.90 -5.74
N SER A 5 -32.69 57.52 -7.00
CA SER A 5 -32.98 56.13 -7.39
C SER A 5 -31.72 55.24 -7.46
N ASP A 6 -30.59 55.80 -7.88
CA ASP A 6 -29.38 55.02 -8.19
C ASP A 6 -28.59 54.60 -6.95
N GLN A 7 -28.57 55.42 -5.89
CA GLN A 7 -27.92 55.04 -4.62
C GLN A 7 -28.68 53.93 -3.87
N ARG A 8 -30.00 53.84 -4.05
CA ARG A 8 -30.84 52.85 -3.38
C ARG A 8 -30.72 51.46 -4.01
N SER A 9 -30.46 51.38 -5.32
CA SER A 9 -30.22 50.10 -6.02
C SER A 9 -28.82 49.54 -5.70
N SER A 10 -27.80 50.39 -5.68
CA SER A 10 -26.41 50.05 -5.33
C SER A 10 -26.28 49.54 -3.89
N SER A 11 -26.99 50.16 -2.94
CA SER A 11 -26.97 49.76 -1.54
C SER A 11 -27.69 48.42 -1.30
N LYS A 12 -28.81 48.17 -2.00
CA LYS A 12 -29.52 46.88 -1.95
C LYS A 12 -28.71 45.75 -2.60
N SER A 13 -28.00 46.01 -3.70
CA SER A 13 -27.15 44.99 -4.34
C SER A 13 -25.94 44.62 -3.47
N LYS A 14 -25.30 45.61 -2.81
CA LYS A 14 -24.22 45.38 -1.83
C LYS A 14 -24.69 44.65 -0.56
N LEU A 15 -25.92 44.91 -0.11
CA LEU A 15 -26.49 44.22 1.04
C LEU A 15 -26.85 42.76 0.69
N ASN A 16 -27.48 42.54 -0.46
CA ASN A 16 -27.83 41.20 -0.94
C ASN A 16 -26.58 40.34 -1.24
N SER A 17 -25.51 40.94 -1.79
CA SER A 17 -24.25 40.23 -2.03
C SER A 17 -23.53 39.88 -0.73
N ARG A 18 -23.57 40.76 0.29
CA ARG A 18 -23.07 40.43 1.64
C ARG A 18 -23.85 39.28 2.25
N THR A 19 -25.18 39.33 2.29
CA THR A 19 -26.01 38.28 2.90
C THR A 19 -25.89 36.93 2.20
N ALA A 20 -25.78 36.90 0.87
CA ALA A 20 -25.53 35.68 0.10
C ALA A 20 -24.14 35.08 0.40
N THR A 21 -23.12 35.94 0.59
CA THR A 21 -21.76 35.51 0.94
C THR A 21 -21.71 34.94 2.36
N THR A 22 -22.36 35.58 3.34
CA THR A 22 -22.40 35.09 4.74
C THR A 22 -23.13 33.75 4.85
N THR A 23 -24.21 33.56 4.07
CA THR A 23 -24.98 32.29 4.03
C THR A 23 -24.18 31.15 3.39
N SER A 24 -23.40 31.45 2.34
CA SER A 24 -22.49 30.48 1.70
C SER A 24 -21.35 30.03 2.64
N ILE A 25 -20.79 30.97 3.41
CA ILE A 25 -19.72 30.69 4.37
C ILE A 25 -20.24 29.85 5.54
N SER A 26 -21.41 30.18 6.09
CA SER A 26 -21.99 29.41 7.20
C SER A 26 -22.32 27.98 6.79
N GLN A 27 -22.90 27.76 5.62
CA GLN A 27 -23.16 26.43 5.06
C GLN A 27 -21.86 25.63 4.83
N SER A 28 -20.82 26.29 4.30
CA SER A 28 -19.51 25.66 4.10
C SER A 28 -18.87 25.25 5.43
N LEU A 29 -18.89 26.12 6.44
CA LEU A 29 -18.38 25.86 7.78
C LEU A 29 -19.13 24.72 8.48
N THR A 30 -20.46 24.67 8.35
CA THR A 30 -21.26 23.56 8.88
C THR A 30 -20.89 22.25 8.19
N GLY A 31 -20.69 22.26 6.87
CA GLY A 31 -20.20 21.10 6.11
C GLY A 31 -18.83 20.63 6.58
N LEU A 32 -17.87 21.55 6.73
CA LEU A 32 -16.52 21.27 7.24
C LEU A 32 -16.55 20.70 8.66
N LYS A 33 -17.37 21.27 9.55
CA LYS A 33 -17.55 20.76 10.92
C LYS A 33 -18.12 19.35 10.94
N ARG A 34 -19.06 19.04 10.04
CA ARG A 34 -19.61 17.69 9.86
C ARG A 34 -18.58 16.71 9.31
N LEU A 35 -17.67 17.14 8.44
CA LEU A 35 -16.55 16.30 8.02
C LEU A 35 -15.61 16.02 9.19
N ALA A 36 -15.25 17.07 9.94
CA ALA A 36 -14.29 16.97 11.03
C ALA A 36 -14.72 15.99 12.14
N SER A 37 -16.02 15.73 12.30
CA SER A 37 -16.52 14.72 13.26
C SER A 37 -16.49 13.28 12.72
N GLY A 38 -16.22 13.07 11.43
CA GLY A 38 -16.26 11.77 10.79
C GLY A 38 -14.90 11.07 10.76
N ALA A 39 -14.88 9.75 10.96
CA ALA A 39 -13.65 8.93 10.85
C ALA A 39 -12.98 9.04 9.46
N GLN A 40 -13.76 9.29 8.40
CA GLN A 40 -13.26 9.50 7.04
C GLN A 40 -12.37 10.73 6.90
N PHE A 41 -12.63 11.79 7.68
CA PHE A 41 -11.78 12.98 7.67
C PHE A 41 -10.44 12.73 8.36
N TYR A 42 -10.43 12.01 9.48
CA TYR A 42 -9.18 11.60 10.14
C TYR A 42 -8.36 10.64 9.27
N TRP A 43 -9.01 9.71 8.58
CA TRP A 43 -8.37 8.90 7.54
C TRP A 43 -7.71 9.78 6.48
N TYR A 44 -8.40 10.79 5.95
CA TYR A 44 -7.82 11.74 5.01
C TYR A 44 -6.62 12.51 5.58
N LEU A 45 -6.68 12.98 6.83
CA LEU A 45 -5.55 13.65 7.48
C LEU A 45 -4.33 12.74 7.62
N THR A 46 -4.55 11.45 7.92
CA THR A 46 -3.46 10.47 7.96
C THR A 46 -2.85 10.21 6.58
N LEU A 47 -3.62 10.29 5.49
CA LEU A 47 -3.05 10.23 4.14
C LEU A 47 -2.15 11.44 3.85
N LEU A 48 -2.60 12.66 4.20
CA LEU A 48 -1.79 13.87 4.01
C LEU A 48 -0.51 13.84 4.84
N SER A 49 -0.60 13.39 6.09
CA SER A 49 0.57 13.21 6.95
C SER A 49 1.52 12.14 6.39
N THR A 50 0.99 11.03 5.86
CA THR A 50 1.80 10.01 5.16
C THR A 50 2.56 10.62 3.98
N LEU A 51 1.89 11.40 3.13
CA LEU A 51 2.53 12.06 1.99
C LEU A 51 3.64 13.02 2.43
N TYR A 52 3.32 13.90 3.38
CA TYR A 52 4.27 14.89 3.90
C TYR A 52 5.52 14.23 4.49
N SER A 53 5.33 13.31 5.43
CA SER A 53 6.44 12.64 6.12
C SER A 53 7.24 11.72 5.18
N SER A 54 6.59 11.05 4.22
CA SER A 54 7.29 10.19 3.26
C SER A 54 8.14 11.01 2.30
N ILE A 55 7.62 12.12 1.77
CA ILE A 55 8.39 13.01 0.90
C ILE A 55 9.62 13.55 1.66
N LEU A 56 9.44 14.02 2.89
CA LEU A 56 10.57 14.50 3.70
C LEU A 56 11.58 13.39 4.02
N CYS A 57 11.11 12.18 4.33
CA CYS A 57 11.98 11.03 4.57
C CYS A 57 12.82 10.70 3.33
N ILE A 58 12.20 10.66 2.15
CA ILE A 58 12.87 10.31 0.89
C ILE A 58 13.91 11.37 0.55
N LEU A 59 13.53 12.66 0.58
CA LEU A 59 14.45 13.76 0.31
C LEU A 59 15.62 13.78 1.31
N ASN A 60 15.36 13.62 2.60
CA ASN A 60 16.43 13.57 3.59
C ASN A 60 17.30 12.32 3.47
N SER A 61 16.76 11.18 3.02
CA SER A 61 17.55 9.97 2.77
C SER A 61 18.59 10.22 1.68
N PHE A 62 18.24 10.99 0.65
CA PHE A 62 19.18 11.37 -0.42
C PHE A 62 20.21 12.40 0.06
N ILE A 63 19.81 13.40 0.85
CA ILE A 63 20.68 14.51 1.24
C ILE A 63 21.59 14.16 2.44
N ARG A 64 21.03 13.50 3.46
CA ARG A 64 21.66 13.26 4.77
C ARG A 64 21.98 11.79 5.03
N GLY A 65 21.50 10.88 4.19
CA GLY A 65 21.68 9.44 4.34
C GLY A 65 20.62 8.78 5.22
N SER A 66 20.42 7.48 5.02
CA SER A 66 19.40 6.66 5.67
C SER A 66 19.70 6.31 7.14
N ASN A 67 20.87 6.67 7.67
CA ASN A 67 21.25 6.50 9.07
C ASN A 67 20.98 7.76 9.91
N ASN A 68 20.66 8.89 9.27
CA ASN A 68 20.52 10.16 9.97
C ASN A 68 19.25 10.18 10.83
N GLU A 69 19.36 10.61 12.09
CA GLU A 69 18.26 10.62 13.06
C GLU A 69 17.02 11.38 12.58
N VAL A 70 17.20 12.51 11.90
CA VAL A 70 16.08 13.30 11.35
C VAL A 70 15.37 12.52 10.25
N THR A 71 16.12 11.81 9.42
CA THR A 71 15.55 10.94 8.36
C THR A 71 14.76 9.79 8.97
N ILE A 72 15.30 9.16 10.01
CA ILE A 72 14.63 8.09 10.76
C ILE A 72 13.36 8.64 11.45
N GLY A 73 13.41 9.86 11.96
CA GLY A 73 12.25 10.56 12.51
C GLY A 73 11.12 10.70 11.49
N TYR A 74 11.41 11.21 10.30
CA TYR A 74 10.41 11.31 9.22
C TYR A 74 9.87 9.94 8.78
N TYR A 75 10.72 8.91 8.74
CA TYR A 75 10.31 7.54 8.44
C TYR A 75 9.35 6.97 9.49
N SER A 76 9.67 7.15 10.78
CA SER A 76 8.82 6.73 11.89
C SER A 76 7.49 7.47 11.89
N MET A 77 7.49 8.78 11.61
CA MET A 77 6.26 9.57 11.45
C MET A 77 5.41 9.08 10.28
N ALA A 78 6.02 8.79 9.13
CA ALA A 78 5.31 8.25 7.97
C ALA A 78 4.67 6.90 8.32
N LEU A 79 5.42 5.97 8.92
CA LEU A 79 4.90 4.66 9.32
C LEU A 79 3.81 4.75 10.38
N SER A 80 3.93 5.66 11.35
CA SER A 80 2.87 5.90 12.36
C SER A 80 1.57 6.38 11.71
N SER A 81 1.69 7.26 10.70
CA SER A 81 0.56 7.75 9.92
C SER A 81 -0.09 6.65 9.07
N ILE A 82 0.73 5.80 8.45
CA ILE A 82 0.30 4.61 7.71
C ILE A 82 -0.43 3.63 8.63
N LEU A 83 0.14 3.32 9.80
CA LEU A 83 -0.48 2.45 10.80
C LEU A 83 -1.85 2.98 11.21
N THR A 84 -1.94 4.27 11.50
CA THR A 84 -3.21 4.92 11.86
C THR A 84 -4.22 4.82 10.71
N THR A 85 -3.79 5.06 9.47
CA THR A 85 -4.63 4.92 8.27
C THR A 85 -5.26 3.54 8.19
N TYR A 86 -4.44 2.48 8.29
CA TYR A 86 -4.92 1.11 8.17
C TYR A 86 -5.70 0.66 9.40
N LEU A 87 -5.39 1.13 10.61
CA LEU A 87 -6.22 0.86 11.80
C LEU A 87 -7.62 1.46 11.66
N ILE A 88 -7.76 2.65 11.08
CA ILE A 88 -9.07 3.24 10.77
C ILE A 88 -9.81 2.37 9.76
N ILE A 89 -9.16 1.94 8.67
CA ILE A 89 -9.75 1.06 7.66
C ILE A 89 -10.20 -0.26 8.29
N MET A 90 -9.31 -0.92 9.03
CA MET A 90 -9.62 -2.19 9.71
C MET A 90 -10.78 -2.04 10.68
N ARG A 91 -10.80 -0.96 11.49
CA ARG A 91 -11.94 -0.69 12.37
C ARG A 91 -13.24 -0.53 11.59
N GLN A 92 -13.22 0.14 10.44
CA GLN A 92 -14.43 0.34 9.62
C GLN A 92 -14.88 -0.96 8.95
N THR A 93 -13.96 -1.75 8.42
CA THR A 93 -14.22 -3.02 7.72
C THR A 93 -14.71 -4.12 8.67
N TYR A 94 -14.18 -4.16 9.90
CA TYR A 94 -14.44 -5.25 10.87
C TYR A 94 -15.32 -4.83 12.06
N LYS A 95 -15.84 -3.59 12.10
CA LYS A 95 -16.61 -3.04 13.23
C LYS A 95 -17.72 -3.96 13.78
N TYR A 96 -18.35 -4.72 12.88
CA TYR A 96 -19.49 -5.58 13.18
C TYR A 96 -19.17 -7.08 13.08
N LYS A 97 -17.90 -7.45 12.88
CA LYS A 97 -17.48 -8.85 12.84
C LYS A 97 -17.10 -9.31 14.25
N PRO A 98 -17.61 -10.45 14.74
CA PRO A 98 -17.29 -10.93 16.09
C PRO A 98 -15.81 -11.29 16.21
N LEU A 99 -15.19 -10.90 17.33
CA LEU A 99 -13.76 -11.11 17.60
C LEU A 99 -13.37 -12.61 17.54
N SER A 100 -14.32 -13.51 17.84
CA SER A 100 -14.16 -14.95 17.74
C SER A 100 -13.84 -15.44 16.33
N VAL A 101 -14.34 -14.77 15.28
CA VAL A 101 -14.04 -15.12 13.89
C VAL A 101 -12.60 -14.74 13.53
N LEU A 102 -12.12 -13.61 14.05
CA LEU A 102 -10.73 -13.17 13.86
C LEU A 102 -9.74 -14.06 14.59
N ILE A 103 -10.04 -14.38 15.86
CA ILE A 103 -9.22 -15.28 16.68
C ILE A 103 -9.22 -16.70 16.10
N GLY A 104 -10.39 -17.19 15.63
CA GLY A 104 -10.51 -18.50 14.99
C GLY A 104 -9.65 -18.63 13.72
N GLN A 105 -9.54 -17.57 12.91
CA GLN A 105 -8.67 -17.57 11.72
C GLN A 105 -7.18 -17.61 12.07
N ILE A 106 -6.76 -16.83 13.08
CA ILE A 106 -5.37 -16.83 13.57
C ILE A 106 -5.03 -18.19 14.20
N TRP A 107 -5.97 -18.76 14.96
CA TRP A 107 -5.82 -20.07 15.58
C TRP A 107 -5.73 -21.21 14.55
N HIS A 108 -6.58 -21.20 13.52
CA HIS A 108 -6.54 -22.18 12.43
C HIS A 108 -5.22 -22.11 11.63
N LEU A 109 -4.67 -20.90 11.45
CA LEU A 109 -3.33 -20.73 10.88
C LEU A 109 -2.26 -21.37 11.79
N PHE A 110 -2.31 -21.12 13.10
CA PHE A 110 -1.36 -21.65 14.06
C PHE A 110 -1.40 -23.19 14.12
N GLN A 111 -2.60 -23.77 14.07
CA GLN A 111 -2.80 -25.22 14.03
C GLN A 111 -2.19 -25.84 12.76
N HIS A 112 -2.43 -25.24 11.58
CA HIS A 112 -1.82 -25.69 10.33
C HIS A 112 -0.29 -25.57 10.31
N LEU A 113 0.27 -24.54 10.95
CA LEU A 113 1.72 -24.39 11.09
C LEU A 113 2.34 -25.41 12.06
N SER A 114 1.52 -25.98 12.94
CA SER A 114 1.94 -26.89 14.01
C SER A 114 1.68 -28.37 13.71
N THR A 115 0.98 -28.71 12.61
CA THR A 115 0.72 -30.10 12.20
C THR A 115 1.65 -30.52 11.04
N PRO A 116 2.44 -31.58 11.18
CA PRO A 116 3.22 -32.12 10.07
C PRO A 116 2.30 -32.78 9.03
N ASN A 117 2.47 -32.37 7.77
CA ASN A 117 1.89 -32.88 6.52
C ASN A 117 1.21 -34.26 6.57
N GLN A 118 -0.10 -34.30 6.28
CA GLN A 118 -0.74 -35.45 5.63
C GLN A 118 -1.14 -35.08 4.21
N SER A 119 -0.17 -35.03 3.30
CA SER A 119 -0.42 -34.98 1.86
C SER A 119 -0.40 -36.40 1.31
N ASN A 120 -1.58 -37.00 1.08
CA ASN A 120 -1.85 -38.04 0.06
C ASN A 120 -3.22 -38.67 0.30
N ARG A 121 -4.30 -38.00 -0.12
CA ARG A 121 -5.59 -38.62 -0.45
C ARG A 121 -6.55 -37.55 -0.96
N GLU A 122 -6.43 -37.17 -2.23
CA GLU A 122 -7.54 -36.65 -3.02
C GLU A 122 -7.08 -36.52 -4.48
N ASN A 123 -7.14 -37.63 -5.20
CA ASN A 123 -7.20 -37.66 -6.65
C ASN A 123 -8.19 -38.77 -7.00
N GLN A 124 -9.46 -38.42 -7.10
CA GLN A 124 -10.44 -39.21 -7.84
C GLN A 124 -11.36 -38.24 -8.59
N PRO A 125 -11.46 -38.32 -9.93
CA PRO A 125 -12.27 -37.40 -10.70
C PRO A 125 -13.71 -37.91 -10.76
N THR A 126 -14.66 -37.06 -10.36
CA THR A 126 -16.09 -37.30 -10.62
C THR A 126 -16.48 -36.57 -11.91
N GLN A 127 -17.03 -37.35 -12.84
CA GLN A 127 -17.55 -36.96 -14.15
C GLN A 127 -18.84 -36.12 -14.06
N GLY A 128 -19.09 -35.34 -15.12
CA GLY A 128 -20.43 -35.03 -15.63
C GLY A 128 -21.07 -33.72 -15.13
N ASP A 129 -21.13 -32.70 -15.97
CA ASP A 129 -22.36 -32.40 -16.71
C ASP A 129 -22.22 -31.20 -17.64
N THR A 130 -22.66 -31.42 -18.87
CA THR A 130 -22.83 -30.50 -19.99
C THR A 130 -24.18 -29.78 -19.90
N SER A 131 -24.20 -28.46 -20.06
CA SER A 131 -25.31 -27.78 -20.74
C SER A 131 -24.91 -26.36 -21.18
N SER A 132 -24.97 -26.18 -22.48
CA SER A 132 -25.00 -24.93 -23.24
C SER A 132 -26.19 -24.04 -22.86
N ASP A 133 -26.00 -22.72 -22.82
CA ASP A 133 -27.04 -21.81 -23.31
C ASP A 133 -26.48 -20.45 -23.77
N SER A 134 -26.96 -20.05 -24.95
CA SER A 134 -26.68 -18.83 -25.69
C SER A 134 -27.60 -17.69 -25.27
N GLY A 135 -27.09 -16.45 -25.21
CA GLY A 135 -27.93 -15.27 -25.04
C GLY A 135 -27.17 -13.94 -25.19
N THR A 136 -27.34 -13.30 -26.33
CA THR A 136 -26.86 -11.94 -26.65
C THR A 136 -27.75 -10.88 -25.97
N SER A 137 -27.17 -9.88 -25.30
CA SER A 137 -27.85 -8.62 -24.98
C SER A 137 -26.83 -7.52 -24.67
N ALA A 138 -26.92 -6.43 -25.43
CA ALA A 138 -26.19 -5.17 -25.22
C ALA A 138 -26.86 -4.33 -24.11
N GLY A 139 -26.06 -3.68 -23.26
CA GLY A 139 -26.58 -2.70 -22.30
C GLY A 139 -25.57 -2.22 -21.25
N THR A 140 -25.14 -0.96 -21.39
CA THR A 140 -24.84 0.05 -20.34
C THR A 140 -24.03 -0.33 -19.08
N GLY A 141 -22.95 0.43 -18.87
CA GLY A 141 -21.98 0.25 -17.80
C GLY A 141 -22.52 0.38 -16.37
N VAL A 142 -22.06 -0.54 -15.53
CA VAL A 142 -21.53 -0.35 -14.18
C VAL A 142 -20.55 -1.51 -13.99
N GLU A 143 -19.26 -1.22 -13.79
CA GLU A 143 -18.27 -2.26 -13.46
C GLU A 143 -18.64 -2.89 -12.11
N ARG A 144 -19.38 -3.98 -12.19
CA ARG A 144 -19.70 -4.85 -11.07
C ARG A 144 -18.39 -5.54 -10.70
N HIS A 145 -17.71 -5.04 -9.66
CA HIS A 145 -16.58 -5.74 -9.04
C HIS A 145 -16.94 -7.22 -8.92
N SER A 146 -16.14 -8.07 -9.57
CA SER A 146 -16.28 -9.52 -9.62
C SER A 146 -16.61 -10.06 -8.23
N GLN A 147 -17.87 -10.49 -8.07
CA GLN A 147 -18.37 -11.15 -6.88
C GLN A 147 -17.63 -12.48 -6.76
N LEU A 148 -16.59 -12.49 -5.92
CA LEU A 148 -16.01 -13.73 -5.42
C LEU A 148 -17.07 -14.49 -4.63
N ASN A 149 -17.22 -15.78 -4.96
CA ASN A 149 -18.11 -16.74 -4.31
C ASN A 149 -18.03 -16.58 -2.75
N PRO A 150 -19.16 -16.34 -2.05
CA PRO A 150 -19.17 -15.96 -0.64
C PRO A 150 -18.68 -17.05 0.33
N LYS A 151 -18.39 -18.26 -0.16
CA LYS A 151 -18.04 -19.40 0.70
C LYS A 151 -16.59 -19.44 1.20
N TYR A 152 -15.68 -18.60 0.68
CA TYR A 152 -14.26 -18.56 1.14
C TYR A 152 -13.66 -17.15 1.28
N SER A 153 -14.49 -16.09 1.39
CA SER A 153 -14.05 -14.68 1.46
C SER A 153 -13.98 -14.12 2.90
N ASN A 154 -13.47 -14.89 3.86
CA ASN A 154 -13.26 -14.43 5.24
C ASN A 154 -11.94 -14.99 5.78
N ASN A 155 -10.81 -14.52 5.28
CA ASN A 155 -9.53 -14.71 5.95
C ASN A 155 -8.84 -13.35 6.02
N ILE A 156 -8.66 -12.82 7.24
CA ILE A 156 -7.97 -11.55 7.47
C ILE A 156 -6.56 -11.54 6.87
N LEU A 157 -5.92 -12.70 6.76
CA LEU A 157 -4.59 -12.83 6.14
C LEU A 157 -4.62 -12.62 4.62
N ARG A 158 -5.79 -12.76 4.00
CA ARG A 158 -6.03 -12.41 2.58
C ARG A 158 -6.57 -10.99 2.38
N ASP A 159 -6.76 -10.22 3.45
CA ASP A 159 -7.12 -8.81 3.36
C ASP A 159 -5.86 -7.98 3.09
N GLU A 160 -5.85 -7.25 1.99
CA GLU A 160 -4.72 -6.39 1.60
C GLU A 160 -4.44 -5.33 2.66
N ASN A 161 -5.46 -4.77 3.29
CA ASN A 161 -5.28 -3.75 4.34
C ASN A 161 -4.60 -4.32 5.58
N ALA A 162 -4.92 -5.57 5.95
CA ALA A 162 -4.27 -6.25 7.05
C ALA A 162 -2.80 -6.58 6.71
N GLN A 163 -2.52 -6.97 5.48
CA GLN A 163 -1.14 -7.21 5.01
C GLN A 163 -0.30 -5.94 5.08
N TYR A 164 -0.81 -4.81 4.57
CA TYR A 164 -0.13 -3.53 4.63
C TYR A 164 0.03 -3.03 6.07
N LEU A 165 -0.96 -3.24 6.94
CA LEU A 165 -0.87 -2.91 8.36
C LEU A 165 0.27 -3.67 9.05
N LEU A 166 0.33 -5.00 8.87
CA LEU A 166 1.37 -5.85 9.46
C LEU A 166 2.74 -5.51 8.89
N PHE A 167 2.82 -5.24 7.58
CA PHE A 167 4.05 -4.86 6.91
C PHE A 167 4.61 -3.53 7.43
N ALA A 168 3.75 -2.51 7.56
CA ALA A 168 4.11 -1.21 8.13
C ALA A 168 4.50 -1.34 9.61
N PHE A 169 3.77 -2.16 10.38
CA PHE A 169 4.04 -2.38 11.80
C PHE A 169 5.41 -2.99 12.03
N ALA A 170 5.75 -4.03 11.27
CA ALA A 170 7.07 -4.66 11.35
C ALA A 170 8.20 -3.65 11.06
N HIS A 171 8.03 -2.79 10.05
CA HIS A 171 9.02 -1.74 9.75
C HIS A 171 9.08 -0.64 10.82
N TRP A 172 7.95 -0.33 11.45
CA TRP A 172 7.85 0.67 12.49
C TRP A 172 8.58 0.25 13.77
N LEU A 173 8.52 -1.04 14.13
CA LEU A 173 9.25 -1.58 15.28
C LEU A 173 10.77 -1.35 15.19
N PHE A 174 11.30 -1.24 13.98
CA PHE A 174 12.73 -0.99 13.73
C PHE A 174 13.04 0.43 13.26
N ALA A 175 12.07 1.36 13.34
CA ALA A 175 12.24 2.76 12.95
C ALA A 175 12.91 3.58 14.06
N SER A 176 14.12 3.17 14.46
CA SER A 176 14.93 3.82 15.50
C SER A 176 16.40 3.83 15.12
N PRO A 177 17.17 4.87 15.51
CA PRO A 177 18.62 4.90 15.35
C PRO A 177 19.34 3.67 15.93
N SER A 178 18.76 3.05 16.97
CA SER A 178 19.29 1.82 17.58
C SER A 178 19.39 0.62 16.63
N PHE A 179 18.66 0.65 15.51
CA PHE A 179 18.70 -0.41 14.50
C PHE A 179 19.38 0.03 13.19
N GLY A 180 19.95 1.23 13.12
CA GLY A 180 20.75 1.70 11.98
C GLY A 180 19.90 2.02 10.75
N ALA A 181 20.46 1.79 9.55
CA ALA A 181 19.92 2.35 8.29
C ALA A 181 18.49 1.93 8.01
N ILE A 182 17.60 2.90 7.79
CA ILE A 182 16.25 2.60 7.30
C ILE A 182 16.25 2.32 5.79
N ASN A 183 15.24 1.58 5.34
CA ASN A 183 14.94 1.45 3.92
C ASN A 183 13.79 2.39 3.56
N SER A 184 14.09 3.61 3.12
CA SER A 184 13.06 4.60 2.76
C SER A 184 12.21 4.18 1.55
N SER A 185 12.70 3.27 0.70
CA SER A 185 11.92 2.76 -0.44
C SER A 185 10.67 1.97 -0.04
N VAL A 186 10.60 1.50 1.21
CA VAL A 186 9.39 0.89 1.81
C VAL A 186 8.20 1.85 1.72
N LEU A 187 8.43 3.16 1.80
CA LEU A 187 7.38 4.17 1.76
C LEU A 187 6.82 4.42 0.36
N TYR A 188 7.43 3.92 -0.71
CA TYR A 188 7.04 4.27 -2.08
C TYR A 188 5.62 3.83 -2.43
N SER A 189 5.27 2.55 -2.18
CA SER A 189 3.92 2.07 -2.46
C SER A 189 2.89 2.77 -1.58
N PHE A 190 3.16 2.94 -0.28
CA PHE A 190 2.30 3.69 0.63
C PHE A 190 2.06 5.14 0.17
N THR A 191 3.11 5.82 -0.29
CA THR A 191 3.03 7.20 -0.80
C THR A 191 2.13 7.26 -2.04
N ILE A 192 2.28 6.30 -2.96
CA ILE A 192 1.45 6.19 -4.15
C ILE A 192 -0.02 5.99 -3.76
N TYR A 193 -0.34 5.00 -2.92
CA TYR A 193 -1.72 4.77 -2.49
C TYR A 193 -2.30 5.99 -1.76
N ALA A 194 -1.54 6.60 -0.86
CA ALA A 194 -1.96 7.78 -0.12
C ALA A 194 -2.26 8.96 -1.05
N PHE A 195 -1.47 9.16 -2.11
CA PHE A 195 -1.68 10.22 -3.08
C PHE A 195 -3.03 10.08 -3.78
N PHE A 196 -3.33 8.90 -4.35
CA PHE A 196 -4.59 8.71 -5.08
C PHE A 196 -5.81 8.75 -4.17
N HIS A 197 -5.73 8.19 -2.97
CA HIS A 197 -6.81 8.29 -1.99
C HIS A 197 -7.03 9.73 -1.52
N ALA A 198 -5.96 10.49 -1.27
CA ALA A 198 -6.06 11.90 -0.89
C ALA A 198 -6.64 12.74 -2.03
N CYS A 199 -6.22 12.53 -3.28
CA CYS A 199 -6.80 13.20 -4.45
C CYS A 199 -8.30 12.90 -4.56
N HIS A 200 -8.70 11.63 -4.49
CA HIS A 200 -10.10 11.21 -4.55
C HIS A 200 -10.95 11.87 -3.47
N TYR A 201 -10.47 11.85 -2.22
CA TYR A 201 -11.16 12.48 -1.12
C TYR A 201 -11.25 13.99 -1.27
N THR A 202 -10.19 14.62 -1.79
CA THR A 202 -10.12 16.07 -2.00
C THR A 202 -11.20 16.54 -2.96
N TYR A 203 -11.31 15.94 -4.15
CA TYR A 203 -12.31 16.40 -5.12
C TYR A 203 -13.74 15.97 -4.77
N THR A 204 -13.90 14.90 -3.99
CA THR A 204 -15.23 14.40 -3.60
C THR A 204 -15.80 15.16 -2.40
N ASN A 205 -14.97 15.47 -1.41
CA ASN A 205 -15.43 15.94 -0.11
C ASN A 205 -14.89 17.31 0.30
N ILE A 206 -13.69 17.70 -0.14
CA ILE A 206 -13.06 18.96 0.27
C ILE A 206 -13.43 20.10 -0.67
N ILE A 207 -13.18 19.96 -1.98
CA ILE A 207 -13.42 21.00 -3.00
C ILE A 207 -14.85 21.57 -2.94
N PRO A 208 -15.92 20.74 -2.82
CA PRO A 208 -17.28 21.27 -2.74
C PRO A 208 -17.49 22.26 -1.59
N LEU A 209 -16.77 22.08 -0.48
CA LEU A 209 -16.93 22.82 0.77
C LEU A 209 -15.95 23.99 0.95
N VAL A 210 -15.05 24.23 -0.02
CA VAL A 210 -14.12 25.36 0.07
C VAL A 210 -14.92 26.68 -0.02
N PRO A 211 -14.88 27.56 0.99
CA PRO A 211 -15.60 28.83 0.95
C PRO A 211 -14.95 29.80 -0.03
N ASN A 212 -15.71 30.80 -0.50
CA ASN A 212 -15.20 31.94 -1.29
C ASN A 212 -14.56 31.57 -2.65
N ILE A 213 -14.82 30.38 -3.19
CA ILE A 213 -14.39 29.96 -4.53
C ILE A 213 -15.62 29.77 -5.42
N SER A 214 -15.57 30.31 -6.64
CA SER A 214 -16.67 30.19 -7.62
C SER A 214 -16.93 28.74 -8.02
N LYS A 215 -18.16 28.45 -8.48
CA LYS A 215 -18.56 27.10 -8.90
C LYS A 215 -17.69 26.61 -10.07
N GLU A 216 -17.38 27.51 -11.00
CA GLU A 216 -16.57 27.25 -12.18
C GLU A 216 -15.14 26.86 -11.78
N ARG A 217 -14.55 27.58 -10.82
CA ARG A 217 -13.21 27.26 -10.33
C ARG A 217 -13.16 25.95 -9.56
N LYS A 218 -14.19 25.65 -8.75
CA LYS A 218 -14.33 24.33 -8.10
C LYS A 218 -14.42 23.21 -9.14
N ALA A 219 -15.20 23.40 -10.22
CA ALA A 219 -15.32 22.45 -11.31
C ALA A 219 -13.97 22.23 -12.02
N GLN A 220 -13.22 23.30 -12.31
CA GLN A 220 -11.87 23.22 -12.88
C GLN A 220 -10.92 22.41 -12.00
N TRP A 221 -10.86 22.69 -10.69
CA TRP A 221 -10.00 21.95 -9.77
C TRP A 221 -10.38 20.46 -9.70
N THR A 222 -11.68 20.16 -9.63
CA THR A 222 -12.19 18.78 -9.66
C THR A 222 -11.79 18.08 -10.95
N GLN A 223 -11.93 18.72 -12.11
CA GLN A 223 -11.55 18.16 -13.41
C GLN A 223 -10.06 17.85 -13.49
N VAL A 224 -9.20 18.75 -13.02
CA VAL A 224 -7.75 18.53 -12.98
C VAL A 224 -7.39 17.31 -12.13
N LEU A 225 -7.95 17.21 -10.91
CA LEU A 225 -7.67 16.07 -10.05
C LEU A 225 -8.25 14.76 -10.60
N GLN A 226 -9.44 14.79 -11.20
CA GLN A 226 -10.02 13.62 -11.86
C GLN A 226 -9.20 13.18 -13.08
N TYR A 227 -8.66 14.13 -13.85
CA TYR A 227 -7.77 13.84 -14.97
C TYR A 227 -6.49 13.15 -14.50
N ILE A 228 -5.81 13.71 -13.49
CA ILE A 228 -4.61 13.11 -12.89
C ILE A 228 -4.91 11.71 -12.36
N PHE A 229 -6.03 11.55 -11.65
CA PHE A 229 -6.47 10.26 -11.12
C PHE A 229 -6.65 9.24 -12.25
N ARG A 230 -7.48 9.54 -13.26
CA ARG A 230 -7.79 8.60 -14.35
C ARG A 230 -6.56 8.23 -15.18
N LEU A 231 -5.70 9.19 -15.50
CA LEU A 231 -4.54 8.94 -16.38
C LEU A 231 -3.46 8.09 -15.71
N ASN A 232 -3.26 8.28 -14.39
CA ASN A 232 -2.10 7.73 -13.71
C ASN A 232 -2.42 6.59 -12.75
N HIS A 233 -3.67 6.42 -12.29
CA HIS A 233 -3.99 5.47 -11.22
C HIS A 233 -3.55 4.03 -11.53
N GLU A 234 -3.91 3.49 -12.69
CA GLU A 234 -3.50 2.13 -13.12
C GLU A 234 -1.97 1.98 -13.21
N ARG A 235 -1.32 2.97 -13.85
CA ARG A 235 0.14 2.96 -14.04
C ARG A 235 0.86 3.05 -12.71
N SER A 236 0.38 3.89 -11.81
CA SER A 236 0.96 4.03 -10.48
C SER A 236 0.77 2.79 -9.62
N ARG A 237 -0.32 2.01 -9.78
CA ARG A 237 -0.44 0.69 -9.15
C ARG A 237 0.62 -0.29 -9.64
N MET A 238 0.92 -0.28 -10.94
CA MET A 238 2.04 -1.06 -11.48
C MET A 238 3.40 -0.62 -10.91
N VAL A 239 3.61 0.68 -10.73
CA VAL A 239 4.82 1.22 -10.10
C VAL A 239 4.90 0.86 -8.61
N ALA A 240 3.79 0.91 -7.88
CA ALA A 240 3.73 0.50 -6.48
C ALA A 240 4.09 -0.98 -6.32
N ALA A 241 3.43 -1.87 -7.08
CA ALA A 241 3.74 -3.30 -7.09
C ALA A 241 5.20 -3.58 -7.46
N ASN A 242 5.75 -2.81 -8.40
CA ASN A 242 7.16 -2.93 -8.77
C ASN A 242 8.11 -2.51 -7.63
N SER A 243 7.82 -1.37 -6.99
CA SER A 243 8.62 -0.90 -5.86
C SER A 243 8.64 -1.90 -4.71
N GLU A 244 7.51 -2.57 -4.45
CA GLU A 244 7.40 -3.64 -3.46
C GLU A 244 8.31 -4.82 -3.79
N ILE A 245 8.31 -5.28 -5.05
CA ILE A 245 9.15 -6.40 -5.50
C ILE A 245 10.63 -6.09 -5.28
N PHE A 246 11.04 -4.86 -5.60
CA PHE A 246 12.43 -4.45 -5.45
C PHE A 246 12.88 -4.27 -3.99
N LEU A 247 11.98 -4.22 -3.00
CA LEU A 247 12.36 -4.13 -1.59
C LEU A 247 13.29 -5.27 -1.15
N VAL A 248 13.10 -6.47 -1.72
CA VAL A 248 13.94 -7.63 -1.42
C VAL A 248 15.41 -7.37 -1.70
N THR A 249 15.70 -6.62 -2.77
CA THR A 249 17.08 -6.33 -3.20
C THR A 249 17.86 -5.53 -2.16
N TYR A 250 17.18 -4.69 -1.38
CA TYR A 250 17.81 -3.90 -0.31
C TYR A 250 18.45 -4.79 0.76
N TYR A 251 17.85 -5.95 1.04
CA TYR A 251 18.31 -6.85 2.10
C TYR A 251 19.37 -7.85 1.65
N ILE A 252 19.59 -8.04 0.34
CA ILE A 252 20.59 -8.98 -0.18
C ILE A 252 21.99 -8.64 0.33
N THR A 253 22.40 -7.37 0.23
CA THR A 253 23.74 -6.93 0.65
C THR A 253 23.97 -7.13 2.16
N PRO A 254 23.06 -6.69 3.06
CA PRO A 254 23.16 -7.03 4.48
C PRO A 254 23.28 -8.54 4.77
N LEU A 255 22.48 -9.37 4.09
CA LEU A 255 22.52 -10.83 4.28
C LEU A 255 23.87 -11.43 3.87
N ILE A 256 24.44 -10.99 2.74
CA ILE A 256 25.78 -11.42 2.31
C ILE A 256 26.82 -11.03 3.38
N LYS A 257 26.74 -9.80 3.92
CA LYS A 257 27.66 -9.35 4.98
C LYS A 257 27.55 -10.19 6.25
N ILE A 258 26.34 -10.62 6.62
CA ILE A 258 26.11 -11.53 7.75
C ILE A 258 26.79 -12.87 7.51
N VAL A 259 26.60 -13.47 6.33
CA VAL A 259 27.22 -14.75 5.95
C VAL A 259 28.75 -14.65 5.97
N LEU A 260 29.33 -13.60 5.41
CA LEU A 260 30.78 -13.39 5.42
C LEU A 260 31.35 -13.24 6.84
N ARG A 261 30.62 -12.57 7.74
CA ARG A 261 31.01 -12.48 9.17
C ARG A 261 30.91 -13.82 9.89
N LEU A 262 29.92 -14.65 9.55
CA LEU A 262 29.80 -16.01 10.09
C LEU A 262 30.97 -16.88 9.65
N ILE A 263 31.27 -16.93 8.35
CA ILE A 263 32.36 -17.75 7.78
C ILE A 263 33.72 -17.32 8.32
N SER A 264 33.95 -16.01 8.47
CA SER A 264 35.21 -15.49 9.01
C SER A 264 35.36 -15.65 10.53
N GLY A 265 34.39 -16.24 11.24
CA GLY A 265 34.39 -16.35 12.71
C GLY A 265 34.24 -15.00 13.43
N ARG A 266 34.01 -13.90 12.69
CA ARG A 266 33.93 -12.54 13.22
C ARG A 266 32.55 -12.15 13.69
N PHE A 267 31.54 -12.98 13.49
CA PHE A 267 30.16 -12.71 13.90
C PHE A 267 30.05 -12.39 15.40
N TRP A 268 30.58 -13.27 16.25
CA TRP A 268 30.57 -13.07 17.70
C TRP A 268 31.60 -12.05 18.18
N SER A 269 32.62 -11.75 17.39
CA SER A 269 33.58 -10.68 17.70
C SER A 269 32.93 -9.31 17.50
N ALA A 270 32.24 -9.12 16.37
CA ALA A 270 31.44 -7.92 16.11
C ALA A 270 30.31 -7.77 17.14
N ALA A 271 29.64 -8.86 17.52
CA ALA A 271 28.57 -8.81 18.53
C ALA A 271 29.07 -8.52 19.96
N ARG A 272 30.32 -8.87 20.30
CA ARG A 272 30.92 -8.64 21.62
C ARG A 272 31.56 -7.26 21.77
N GLY A 273 32.09 -6.68 20.69
CA GLY A 273 32.70 -5.34 20.69
C GLY A 273 31.72 -4.21 20.36
N GLU A 274 30.67 -4.49 19.57
CA GLU A 274 29.68 -3.51 19.13
C GLU A 274 28.28 -4.16 19.19
N THR A 275 27.63 -4.11 20.36
CA THR A 275 26.26 -4.62 20.58
C THR A 275 25.26 -4.11 19.53
N THR A 276 25.53 -2.94 18.94
CA THR A 276 24.77 -2.31 17.87
C THR A 276 24.76 -3.11 16.55
N GLN A 277 25.86 -3.73 16.14
CA GLN A 277 25.92 -4.45 14.85
C GLN A 277 25.03 -5.71 14.86
N PHE A 278 24.93 -6.38 16.01
CA PHE A 278 24.02 -7.51 16.18
C PHE A 278 22.57 -7.09 15.91
N TRP A 279 22.14 -5.95 16.44
CA TRP A 279 20.77 -5.42 16.23
C TRP A 279 20.51 -5.03 14.78
N PHE A 280 21.52 -4.54 14.06
CA PHE A 280 21.40 -4.23 12.64
C PHE A 280 21.19 -5.49 11.82
N ASP A 281 21.96 -6.53 12.12
CA ASP A 281 21.87 -7.84 11.46
C ASP A 281 20.53 -8.51 11.76
N PHE A 282 20.12 -8.49 13.02
CA PHE A 282 18.83 -9.01 13.47
C PHE A 282 17.67 -8.32 12.73
N LYS A 283 17.66 -6.98 12.67
CA LYS A 283 16.68 -6.22 11.89
C LYS A 283 16.68 -6.67 10.43
N SER A 284 17.85 -6.74 9.79
CA SER A 284 17.96 -7.08 8.37
C SER A 284 17.38 -8.46 8.05
N VAL A 285 17.63 -9.46 8.91
CA VAL A 285 17.06 -10.80 8.75
C VAL A 285 15.54 -10.78 8.93
N ILE A 286 15.05 -10.15 10.00
CA ILE A 286 13.60 -10.08 10.26
C ILE A 286 12.87 -9.35 9.13
N LEU A 287 13.33 -8.17 8.74
CA LEU A 287 12.68 -7.38 7.69
C LEU A 287 12.78 -8.03 6.31
N PHE A 288 13.82 -8.81 6.03
CA PHE A 288 13.88 -9.64 4.83
C PHE A 288 12.74 -10.66 4.81
N PHE A 289 12.57 -11.46 5.88
CA PHE A 289 11.48 -12.43 5.94
C PHE A 289 10.10 -11.79 5.91
N VAL A 290 9.90 -10.69 6.61
CA VAL A 290 8.67 -9.89 6.55
C VAL A 290 8.36 -9.46 5.12
N THR A 291 9.37 -8.99 4.37
CA THR A 291 9.21 -8.58 2.97
C THR A 291 8.87 -9.75 2.05
N ILE A 292 9.49 -10.91 2.24
CA ILE A 292 9.18 -12.13 1.47
C ILE A 292 7.74 -12.59 1.74
N ILE A 293 7.32 -12.62 3.01
CA ILE A 293 5.96 -13.00 3.41
C ILE A 293 4.94 -12.03 2.81
N PHE A 294 5.20 -10.72 2.91
CA PHE A 294 4.37 -9.69 2.32
C PHE A 294 4.23 -9.87 0.80
N LEU A 295 5.35 -9.97 0.07
CA LEU A 295 5.32 -10.11 -1.38
C LEU A 295 4.62 -11.36 -1.87
N ARG A 296 4.74 -12.47 -1.13
CA ARG A 296 4.01 -13.69 -1.43
C ARG A 296 2.51 -13.50 -1.26
N ALA A 297 2.08 -12.87 -0.17
CA ALA A 297 0.67 -12.55 0.04
C ALA A 297 0.14 -11.64 -1.08
N ARG A 298 0.92 -10.62 -1.47
CA ARG A 298 0.62 -9.75 -2.61
C ARG A 298 0.54 -10.53 -3.92
N PHE A 299 1.47 -11.43 -4.23
CA PHE A 299 1.45 -12.23 -5.46
C PHE A 299 0.16 -13.08 -5.61
N LEU A 300 -0.35 -13.60 -4.50
CA LEU A 300 -1.56 -14.42 -4.48
C LEU A 300 -2.84 -13.62 -4.74
N ILE A 301 -2.88 -12.34 -4.35
CA ILE A 301 -4.12 -11.53 -4.35
C ILE A 301 -4.08 -10.43 -5.40
N ASP A 302 -2.95 -9.75 -5.54
CA ASP A 302 -2.79 -8.58 -6.38
C ASP A 302 -2.36 -8.93 -7.80
N LYS A 303 -3.19 -8.52 -8.77
CA LYS A 303 -2.94 -8.74 -10.20
C LYS A 303 -1.71 -8.00 -10.72
N TYR A 304 -1.38 -6.83 -10.17
CA TYR A 304 -0.25 -6.02 -10.62
C TYR A 304 1.06 -6.64 -10.17
N THR A 305 1.18 -7.06 -8.92
CA THR A 305 2.33 -7.82 -8.40
C THR A 305 2.56 -9.09 -9.22
N ARG A 306 1.49 -9.84 -9.50
CA ARG A 306 1.59 -11.05 -10.34
C ARG A 306 2.09 -10.75 -11.75
N THR A 307 1.54 -9.72 -12.39
CA THR A 307 1.93 -9.28 -13.74
C THR A 307 3.41 -8.89 -13.78
N GLN A 308 3.89 -8.14 -12.79
CA GLN A 308 5.30 -7.75 -12.70
C GLN A 308 6.23 -8.96 -12.51
N VAL A 309 5.92 -9.86 -11.56
CA VAL A 309 6.72 -11.06 -11.31
C VAL A 309 6.78 -11.96 -12.55
N GLN A 310 5.65 -12.18 -13.22
CA GLN A 310 5.59 -12.95 -14.46
C GLN A 310 6.37 -12.27 -15.60
N GLY A 311 6.31 -10.95 -15.69
CA GLY A 311 7.10 -10.16 -16.64
C GLY A 311 8.60 -10.31 -16.41
N TYR A 312 9.06 -10.25 -15.15
CA TYR A 312 10.46 -10.50 -14.80
C TYR A 312 10.91 -11.92 -15.13
N ASP A 313 10.05 -12.90 -14.85
CA ASP A 313 10.32 -14.30 -15.18
C ASP A 313 10.48 -14.51 -16.69
N ALA A 314 9.57 -13.96 -17.49
CA ALA A 314 9.63 -14.04 -18.95
C ALA A 314 10.88 -13.35 -19.51
N ASN A 315 11.24 -12.18 -18.99
CA ASN A 315 12.45 -11.47 -19.39
C ASN A 315 13.72 -12.25 -19.04
N LEU A 316 13.77 -12.86 -17.85
CA LEU A 316 14.88 -13.71 -17.44
C LEU A 316 15.04 -14.91 -18.38
N LEU A 317 13.93 -15.60 -18.69
CA LEU A 317 13.94 -16.72 -19.63
C LEU A 317 14.42 -16.30 -21.02
N ARG A 318 13.99 -15.12 -21.52
CA ARG A 318 14.46 -14.57 -22.80
C ARG A 318 15.96 -14.33 -22.80
N VAL A 319 16.51 -13.77 -21.72
CA VAL A 319 17.96 -13.52 -21.58
C VAL A 319 18.73 -14.83 -21.53
N VAL A 320 18.29 -15.79 -20.74
CA VAL A 320 18.96 -17.09 -20.57
C VAL A 320 18.91 -17.95 -21.84
N ALA A 321 17.83 -17.83 -22.61
CA ALA A 321 17.67 -18.50 -23.91
C ALA A 321 18.55 -17.90 -25.03
N SER A 322 19.09 -16.69 -24.82
CA SER A 322 19.98 -16.05 -25.80
C SER A 322 21.23 -16.91 -26.08
N PRO A 323 21.65 -17.02 -27.35
CA PRO A 323 22.93 -17.64 -27.69
C PRO A 323 24.14 -16.94 -27.07
N MET A 324 24.02 -15.65 -26.73
CA MET A 324 25.08 -14.86 -26.09
C MET A 324 25.18 -15.11 -24.57
N PHE A 325 24.24 -15.85 -23.98
CA PHE A 325 24.27 -16.13 -22.55
C PHE A 325 25.31 -17.22 -22.23
N PRO A 326 26.23 -17.02 -21.28
CA PRO A 326 27.26 -18.00 -20.95
C PRO A 326 26.67 -19.36 -20.56
N ALA A 327 26.97 -20.40 -21.34
CA ALA A 327 26.44 -21.75 -21.11
C ALA A 327 26.71 -22.30 -19.69
N PRO A 328 27.90 -22.10 -19.07
CA PRO A 328 28.15 -22.55 -17.70
C PRO A 328 27.23 -21.91 -16.66
N LEU A 329 26.75 -20.70 -16.90
CA LEU A 329 25.88 -19.96 -15.98
C LEU A 329 24.40 -20.32 -16.14
N ARG A 330 24.03 -20.96 -17.26
CA ARG A 330 22.62 -21.22 -17.60
C ARG A 330 21.92 -22.04 -16.53
N ASN A 331 22.52 -23.16 -16.11
CA ASN A 331 21.94 -24.02 -15.07
C ASN A 331 21.91 -23.32 -13.71
N THR A 332 22.94 -22.56 -13.36
CA THR A 332 22.98 -21.77 -12.12
C THR A 332 21.85 -20.75 -12.05
N VAL A 333 21.61 -20.00 -13.13
CA VAL A 333 20.54 -19.01 -13.19
C VAL A 333 19.16 -19.67 -13.20
N LEU A 334 18.98 -20.79 -13.90
CA LEU A 334 17.71 -21.52 -13.88
C LEU A 334 17.41 -22.12 -12.49
N ASN A 335 18.41 -22.62 -11.77
CA ASN A 335 18.25 -23.09 -10.39
C ASN A 335 17.91 -21.93 -9.45
N PHE A 336 18.59 -20.79 -9.59
CA PHE A 336 18.28 -19.58 -8.82
C PHE A 336 16.87 -19.05 -9.11
N ARG A 337 16.45 -19.08 -10.38
CA ARG A 337 15.07 -18.76 -10.79
C ARG A 337 14.07 -19.67 -10.08
N GLN A 338 14.30 -20.99 -10.09
CA GLN A 338 13.39 -21.94 -9.41
C GLN A 338 13.32 -21.68 -7.92
N PHE A 339 14.44 -21.35 -7.27
CA PHE A 339 14.46 -20.94 -5.87
C PHE A 339 13.57 -19.70 -5.63
N TRP A 340 13.72 -18.62 -6.41
CA TRP A 340 12.88 -17.42 -6.28
C TRP A 340 11.41 -17.66 -6.57
N LEU A 341 11.09 -18.43 -7.61
CA LEU A 341 9.72 -18.80 -7.91
C LEU A 341 9.13 -19.68 -6.83
N SER A 342 9.91 -20.58 -6.24
CA SER A 342 9.47 -21.39 -5.11
C SER A 342 9.17 -20.51 -3.91
N LEU A 343 10.00 -19.53 -3.58
CA LEU A 343 9.73 -18.57 -2.51
C LEU A 343 8.45 -17.77 -2.76
N ALA A 344 8.23 -17.32 -4.00
CA ALA A 344 7.02 -16.62 -4.39
C ALA A 344 5.77 -17.52 -4.38
N LYS A 345 5.92 -18.82 -4.71
CA LYS A 345 4.83 -19.80 -4.85
C LYS A 345 4.61 -20.69 -3.61
N MET A 346 5.47 -20.69 -2.60
CA MET A 346 5.52 -21.72 -1.55
C MET A 346 4.26 -21.82 -0.65
N VAL A 347 3.19 -21.03 -0.83
CA VAL A 347 1.86 -21.21 -0.18
C VAL A 347 0.75 -21.37 -1.23
N SER A 348 1.11 -21.90 -2.39
CA SER A 348 0.14 -22.59 -3.26
C SER A 348 -0.08 -24.05 -2.87
N VAL A 349 0.59 -24.52 -1.80
CA VAL A 349 0.16 -25.67 -1.00
C VAL A 349 -0.48 -25.13 0.28
N ILE A 350 -1.62 -24.44 0.12
CA ILE A 350 -2.67 -24.29 1.14
C ILE A 350 -4.00 -24.47 0.44
#